data_AF-A0A7S0RWL8-F1
#
_entry.id   AF-A0A7S0RWL8-F1
#
_cell.length_a   1.000
_cell.length_b   1.000
_cell.length_c   1.000
_cell.angle_alpha   90.00
_cell.angle_beta   90.00
_cell.angle_gamma   90.00
#
_symmetry.space_group_name_H-M   'P 1'
#
loop_
_entity.id
_entity.type
_entity.pdbx_description
1 polymer ?
#
loop_
_entity_poly.entity_id
_entity_poly.type
_entity_poly.pdbx_seq_one_letter_code
_entity_poly.pdbx_strand_id
1 'polypeptide(L)'
;MACFPGRQMCRPGAASVLRTTVLPHTSSLVERASTVDQRFGPVAGYIYSRVRAVHNGGPRDTHFAPPTHFNTSPNVFTRREPDTVTPWCRHVVSGVDLLRNPKYNKGLAFSEQEREQLRLVGLLPPGVMPQSDQVERVMRNLAVLSDPLSKYTHLMGLQERNYRLFYNVLHDHIDELLPIVGSPTVGKACKNYGLIFRRPRGLFLSMKDRGRIHHIMNHWPETRVHHIVVTDGENVLGQGDLGIQGMGVAVSKLALMVACAGITPHECLPVCIDVGTDNEELLQDKFYFGLRHRRIRGEPYDEFIEEFMEAAKQRFGESVCITFKDMKYENANQLLMQHRANHPVYNDDLQGTATVALAGLLATFGKGSLKDQTFLMVGAGEAGTIISDLLVYALTRFHQLSIPEARSRIWLYDSK
;
A
#
# COMPACT_ATOMS: atom_id res chain seq x y z
N MET A 1 -62.78 -22.67 30.96
CA MET A 1 -62.84 -23.83 31.88
C MET A 1 -61.71 -24.76 31.46
N ALA A 2 -60.66 -25.07 32.21
CA ALA A 2 -60.48 -25.18 33.65
C ALA A 2 -59.10 -24.68 34.12
N CYS A 3 -58.98 -24.49 35.43
CA CYS A 3 -57.90 -23.88 36.20
C CYS A 3 -56.81 -24.88 36.66
N PHE A 4 -55.55 -24.38 36.83
CA PHE A 4 -54.53 -24.48 37.92
C PHE A 4 -54.54 -25.64 38.97
N PRO A 5 -53.49 -25.86 39.84
CA PRO A 5 -52.27 -25.05 40.13
C PRO A 5 -50.93 -25.82 40.36
N GLY A 6 -49.84 -25.07 40.56
CA GLY A 6 -48.62 -25.56 41.23
C GLY A 6 -47.47 -24.55 41.28
N ARG A 7 -47.52 -23.60 42.22
CA ARG A 7 -46.42 -22.66 42.55
C ARG A 7 -45.41 -23.30 43.51
N GLN A 8 -44.13 -22.97 43.36
CA GLN A 8 -43.24 -22.75 44.51
C GLN A 8 -42.36 -21.51 44.25
N MET A 9 -42.37 -20.60 45.23
CA MET A 9 -41.63 -19.33 45.27
C MET A 9 -40.23 -19.56 45.87
N CYS A 10 -39.24 -18.79 45.42
CA CYS A 10 -38.36 -17.98 46.28
C CYS A 10 -37.57 -16.94 45.45
N ARG A 11 -37.44 -15.73 46.01
CA ARG A 11 -36.96 -14.45 45.43
C ARG A 11 -35.42 -14.30 45.56
N PRO A 12 -34.81 -13.08 45.44
CA PRO A 12 -34.53 -12.30 44.22
C PRO A 12 -33.03 -11.92 44.11
N GLY A 13 -32.46 -11.88 42.90
CA GLY A 13 -31.09 -11.41 42.66
C GLY A 13 -31.06 -10.26 41.66
N ALA A 14 -30.72 -9.07 42.15
CA ALA A 14 -30.60 -7.78 41.48
C ALA A 14 -30.25 -7.80 39.98
N ALA A 15 -31.16 -7.27 39.17
CA ALA A 15 -30.84 -6.72 37.86
C ALA A 15 -30.19 -5.34 38.05
N SER A 16 -28.87 -5.27 37.90
CA SER A 16 -28.16 -3.99 37.81
C SER A 16 -28.21 -3.49 36.36
N VAL A 17 -29.09 -2.50 36.16
CA VAL A 17 -29.12 -1.59 35.03
C VAL A 17 -27.75 -0.92 34.88
N LEU A 18 -26.97 -1.29 33.85
CA LEU A 18 -25.83 -0.50 33.42
C LEU A 18 -26.37 0.71 32.64
N ARG A 19 -26.54 1.82 33.36
CA ARG A 19 -26.67 3.15 32.76
C ARG A 19 -25.36 3.49 32.05
N THR A 20 -25.39 3.46 30.72
CA THR A 20 -24.35 4.05 29.87
C THR A 20 -24.38 5.56 30.10
N THR A 21 -23.44 6.05 30.90
CA THR A 21 -23.22 7.49 31.06
C THR A 21 -22.38 7.92 29.87
N VAL A 22 -22.98 8.68 28.95
CA VAL A 22 -22.29 9.34 27.85
C VAL A 22 -21.42 10.44 28.45
N LEU A 23 -20.10 10.32 28.32
CA LEU A 23 -19.16 11.41 28.55
C LEU A 23 -18.56 11.84 27.19
N PRO A 24 -18.52 13.14 26.88
CA PRO A 24 -17.98 13.65 25.63
C PRO A 24 -16.47 13.89 25.79
N HIS A 25 -15.61 13.10 25.13
CA HIS A 25 -14.21 13.48 24.97
C HIS A 25 -13.66 13.07 23.61
N THR A 26 -13.57 14.08 22.75
CA THR A 26 -12.53 14.20 21.73
C THR A 26 -11.16 14.16 22.40
N SER A 27 -10.44 13.04 22.31
CA SER A 27 -8.99 13.07 22.44
C SER A 27 -8.34 12.04 21.52
N SER A 28 -7.37 12.55 20.77
CA SER A 28 -6.73 11.94 19.61
C SER A 28 -5.96 10.65 19.96
N LEU A 29 -5.83 9.77 18.95
CA LEU A 29 -4.93 8.60 18.94
C LEU A 29 -3.47 8.93 19.37
N VAL A 30 -3.08 10.21 19.35
CA VAL A 30 -1.75 10.69 19.77
C VAL A 30 -1.55 10.60 21.28
N GLU A 31 -2.58 10.80 22.11
CA GLU A 31 -2.41 10.77 23.58
C GLU A 31 -2.25 9.35 24.13
N ARG A 32 -2.84 8.34 23.47
CA ARG A 32 -2.71 6.93 23.90
C ARG A 32 -1.32 6.33 23.61
N ALA A 33 -0.49 6.99 22.81
CA ALA A 33 0.89 6.58 22.56
C ALA A 33 1.87 7.00 23.68
N SER A 34 1.45 7.84 24.63
CA SER A 34 2.33 8.46 25.62
C SER A 34 2.55 7.65 26.92
N THR A 35 1.98 6.45 27.05
CA THR A 35 2.13 5.58 28.24
C THR A 35 2.88 4.28 27.98
N VAL A 36 3.69 4.22 26.91
CA VAL A 36 4.63 3.12 26.68
C VAL A 36 5.83 3.29 27.63
N ASP A 37 6.02 2.28 28.48
CA ASP A 37 7.14 2.12 29.42
C ASP A 37 8.49 2.52 28.78
N GLN A 38 9.26 3.37 29.47
CA GLN A 38 10.53 3.96 29.02
C GLN A 38 11.66 2.93 28.73
N ARG A 39 11.37 1.63 28.83
CA ARG A 39 12.30 0.53 28.51
C ARG A 39 12.37 0.16 27.02
N PHE A 40 11.56 0.76 26.15
CA PHE A 40 11.51 0.46 24.71
C PHE A 40 11.97 1.61 23.77
N GLY A 41 12.56 2.67 24.34
CA GLY A 41 13.05 3.85 23.62
C GLY A 41 14.05 3.67 22.46
N PRO A 42 14.84 2.59 22.30
CA PRO A 42 15.83 2.53 21.22
C PRO A 42 15.28 2.26 19.83
N VAL A 43 14.00 1.85 19.68
CA VAL A 43 13.43 1.47 18.37
C VAL A 43 12.85 2.68 17.62
N ALA A 44 12.36 3.70 18.33
CA ALA A 44 11.83 4.92 17.70
C ALA A 44 12.93 5.96 17.36
N GLY A 45 14.06 5.96 18.08
CA GLY A 45 15.14 6.95 17.91
C GLY A 45 16.08 6.71 16.71
N TYR A 46 16.07 5.52 16.11
CA TYR A 46 16.96 5.19 14.98
C TYR A 46 16.42 5.71 13.63
N ILE A 47 15.10 5.84 13.49
CA ILE A 47 14.45 6.37 12.29
C ILE A 47 14.58 7.91 12.22
N TYR A 48 14.62 8.60 13.38
CA TYR A 48 14.65 10.06 13.43
C TYR A 48 16.04 10.70 13.34
N SER A 49 17.12 9.98 13.62
CA SER A 49 18.47 10.57 13.71
C SER A 49 19.28 10.58 12.41
N ARG A 50 18.84 9.86 11.35
CA ARG A 50 19.50 9.90 10.02
C ARG A 50 18.94 10.92 9.03
N VAL A 51 17.78 11.52 9.32
CA VAL A 51 17.19 12.57 8.45
C VAL A 51 17.83 13.95 8.66
N ARG A 52 18.63 14.15 9.74
CA ARG A 52 19.23 15.45 10.07
C ARG A 52 20.72 15.62 9.72
N ALA A 53 21.38 14.57 9.24
CA ALA A 53 22.83 14.59 8.97
C ALA A 53 23.20 14.81 7.49
N VAL A 54 22.23 15.01 6.59
CA VAL A 54 22.45 15.27 5.15
C VAL A 54 22.44 16.77 4.81
N HIS A 55 22.39 17.65 5.81
CA HIS A 55 22.43 19.11 5.60
C HIS A 55 23.55 19.73 6.45
N ASN A 56 24.81 19.54 6.02
CA ASN A 56 25.90 20.50 6.20
C ASN A 56 27.20 20.00 5.54
N GLY A 57 27.67 20.69 4.50
CA GLY A 57 29.00 20.49 3.93
C GLY A 57 29.17 21.19 2.58
N GLY A 58 29.82 22.37 2.59
CA GLY A 58 30.04 23.27 1.46
C GLY A 58 31.06 22.81 0.40
N PRO A 59 31.50 23.73 -0.49
CA PRO A 59 31.89 23.42 -1.87
C PRO A 59 33.33 22.93 -2.00
N ARG A 60 33.59 22.09 -3.02
CA ARG A 60 34.94 21.81 -3.51
C ARG A 60 34.94 21.70 -5.03
N ASP A 61 35.51 22.73 -5.67
CA ASP A 61 36.18 22.61 -6.96
C ASP A 61 37.49 21.82 -6.78
N THR A 62 37.83 20.96 -7.74
CA THR A 62 39.10 21.02 -8.49
C THR A 62 39.16 19.93 -9.58
N HIS A 63 39.67 20.37 -10.73
CA HIS A 63 40.03 19.61 -11.92
C HIS A 63 40.92 18.39 -11.68
N PHE A 64 40.66 17.29 -12.39
CA PHE A 64 41.67 16.35 -12.91
C PHE A 64 41.13 15.57 -14.13
N ALA A 65 41.75 15.74 -15.29
CA ALA A 65 41.84 14.73 -16.37
C ALA A 65 43.18 13.96 -16.17
N PRO A 66 43.55 12.83 -16.85
CA PRO A 66 43.07 12.21 -18.11
C PRO A 66 43.05 10.63 -17.97
N PRO A 67 43.35 9.72 -18.95
CA PRO A 67 43.49 9.82 -20.40
C PRO A 67 42.70 8.78 -21.24
N THR A 68 42.68 9.08 -22.53
CA THR A 68 42.21 8.32 -23.68
C THR A 68 42.99 7.02 -23.94
N HIS A 69 42.31 5.89 -24.09
CA HIS A 69 42.76 4.81 -24.99
C HIS A 69 41.57 4.11 -25.64
N PHE A 70 41.60 4.14 -26.99
CA PHE A 70 40.70 3.46 -27.90
C PHE A 70 40.87 1.94 -27.81
N ASN A 71 39.76 1.20 -27.79
CA ASN A 71 39.75 -0.17 -28.27
C ASN A 71 38.52 -0.40 -29.14
N THR A 72 38.77 -0.76 -30.40
CA THR A 72 37.80 -0.91 -31.47
C THR A 72 37.42 -2.38 -31.65
N SER A 73 36.11 -2.70 -31.58
CA SER A 73 35.50 -3.86 -32.24
C SER A 73 33.98 -3.65 -32.41
N PRO A 74 33.36 -4.28 -33.43
CA PRO A 74 32.30 -3.64 -34.21
C PRO A 74 30.87 -4.02 -33.81
N ASN A 75 29.95 -3.09 -34.04
CA ASN A 75 28.52 -3.28 -34.32
C ASN A 75 27.66 -4.04 -33.30
N VAL A 76 27.06 -3.29 -32.37
CA VAL A 76 25.59 -3.25 -32.26
C VAL A 76 25.22 -1.78 -32.08
N PHE A 77 24.61 -1.17 -33.10
CA PHE A 77 23.90 0.10 -32.92
C PHE A 77 22.69 -0.17 -32.01
N THR A 78 22.90 -0.23 -30.70
CA THR A 78 21.85 0.14 -29.76
C THR A 78 21.73 1.65 -29.91
N ARG A 79 20.76 2.08 -30.72
CA ARG A 79 20.31 3.47 -30.70
C ARG A 79 19.80 3.71 -29.28
N ARG A 80 20.66 4.17 -28.37
CA ARG A 80 20.21 4.83 -27.14
C ARG A 80 19.33 5.96 -27.63
N GLU A 81 18.01 5.77 -27.56
CA GLU A 81 17.11 6.89 -27.70
C GLU A 81 17.59 7.93 -26.68
N PRO A 82 17.83 9.19 -27.10
CA PRO A 82 18.27 10.20 -26.15
C PRO A 82 17.26 10.22 -25.00
N ASP A 83 17.75 10.37 -23.76
CA ASP A 83 16.92 10.55 -22.57
C ASP A 83 15.94 11.70 -22.83
N THR A 84 14.78 11.35 -23.35
CA THR A 84 13.82 12.30 -23.91
C THR A 84 12.95 12.70 -22.76
N VAL A 85 13.34 13.79 -22.11
CA VAL A 85 12.49 14.46 -21.13
C VAL A 85 11.14 14.74 -21.77
N THR A 86 10.07 14.23 -21.19
CA THR A 86 8.71 14.49 -21.69
C THR A 86 8.46 16.01 -21.64
N PRO A 87 8.10 16.65 -22.77
CA PRO A 87 7.93 18.10 -22.83
C PRO A 87 6.59 18.51 -22.19
N TRP A 88 6.54 18.49 -20.85
CA TRP A 88 5.35 18.84 -20.09
C TRP A 88 4.98 20.32 -20.26
N CYS A 89 3.78 20.60 -20.75
CA CYS A 89 3.24 21.96 -20.80
C CYS A 89 2.45 22.28 -19.53
N ARG A 90 2.77 23.41 -18.87
CA ARG A 90 2.01 23.93 -17.73
C ARG A 90 1.10 25.06 -18.20
N HIS A 91 -0.19 24.96 -17.87
CA HIS A 91 -1.17 26.00 -18.10
C HIS A 91 -2.13 26.09 -16.92
N VAL A 92 -2.82 27.22 -16.78
CA VAL A 92 -3.88 27.37 -15.77
C VAL A 92 -5.05 26.47 -16.16
N VAL A 93 -5.36 25.51 -15.29
CA VAL A 93 -6.52 24.62 -15.49
C VAL A 93 -7.76 25.35 -14.98
N SER A 94 -8.81 25.47 -15.80
CA SER A 94 -10.07 26.13 -15.45
C SER A 94 -11.26 25.45 -16.15
N GLY A 95 -12.49 25.89 -15.86
CA GLY A 95 -13.69 25.37 -16.52
C GLY A 95 -13.86 23.85 -16.40
N VAL A 96 -14.24 23.23 -17.51
CA VAL A 96 -14.48 21.78 -17.59
C VAL A 96 -13.21 20.97 -17.32
N ASP A 97 -12.03 21.45 -17.74
CA ASP A 97 -10.78 20.72 -17.54
C ASP A 97 -10.40 20.64 -16.06
N LEU A 98 -10.72 21.68 -15.28
CA LEU A 98 -10.54 21.67 -13.83
C LEU A 98 -11.50 20.69 -13.17
N LEU A 99 -12.77 20.65 -13.59
CA LEU A 99 -13.76 19.70 -13.08
C LEU A 99 -13.40 18.24 -13.41
N ARG A 100 -12.70 18.00 -14.52
CA ARG A 100 -12.23 16.67 -14.93
C ARG A 100 -10.93 16.24 -14.25
N ASN A 101 -10.21 17.17 -13.65
CA ASN A 101 -8.95 16.88 -12.96
C ASN A 101 -9.20 16.51 -11.48
N PRO A 102 -9.06 15.24 -11.07
CA PRO A 102 -9.38 14.80 -9.71
C PRO A 102 -8.50 15.44 -8.63
N LYS A 103 -7.31 15.94 -8.99
CA LYS A 103 -6.38 16.62 -8.08
C LYS A 103 -6.94 17.96 -7.59
N TYR A 104 -7.64 18.66 -8.47
CA TYR A 104 -8.11 20.03 -8.22
C TYR A 104 -9.62 20.14 -8.05
N ASN A 105 -10.39 19.16 -8.56
CA ASN A 105 -11.84 19.17 -8.48
C ASN A 105 -12.32 19.07 -7.02
N LYS A 106 -13.12 20.05 -6.58
CA LYS A 106 -13.80 20.08 -5.28
C LYS A 106 -15.28 19.69 -5.37
N GLY A 107 -15.79 19.44 -6.57
CA GLY A 107 -17.22 19.21 -6.81
C GLY A 107 -18.05 20.42 -6.38
N LEU A 108 -19.05 20.19 -5.53
CA LEU A 108 -19.94 21.26 -5.07
C LEU A 108 -19.32 22.16 -3.98
N ALA A 109 -18.11 21.83 -3.48
CA ALA A 109 -17.40 22.62 -2.47
C ALA A 109 -16.63 23.82 -3.04
N PHE A 110 -16.65 24.05 -4.36
CA PHE A 110 -16.17 25.33 -4.89
C PHE A 110 -17.07 26.46 -4.37
N SER A 111 -16.45 27.47 -3.75
CA SER A 111 -17.17 28.68 -3.32
C SER A 111 -17.67 29.46 -4.54
N GLU A 112 -18.61 30.38 -4.34
CA GLU A 112 -19.11 31.24 -5.42
C GLU A 112 -17.97 32.04 -6.08
N GLN A 113 -17.07 32.61 -5.27
CA GLN A 113 -15.89 33.31 -5.75
C GLN A 113 -14.95 32.42 -6.57
N GLU A 114 -14.69 31.18 -6.11
CA GLU A 114 -13.88 30.23 -6.88
C GLU A 114 -14.54 29.89 -8.21
N ARG A 115 -15.87 29.75 -8.23
CA ARG A 115 -16.61 29.45 -9.46
C ARG A 115 -16.52 30.59 -10.47
N GLU A 116 -16.59 31.85 -10.04
CA GLU A 116 -16.40 33.00 -10.92
C GLU A 116 -14.98 33.04 -11.51
N GLN A 117 -13.97 32.94 -10.63
CA GLN A 117 -12.56 33.04 -11.00
C GLN A 117 -12.11 31.88 -11.90
N LEU A 118 -12.58 30.67 -11.63
CA LEU A 118 -12.19 29.44 -12.34
C LEU A 118 -13.13 29.09 -13.50
N ARG A 119 -14.05 29.99 -13.88
CA ARG A 119 -15.00 29.81 -15.00
C ARG A 119 -15.91 28.58 -14.85
N LEU A 120 -16.43 28.38 -13.64
CA LEU A 120 -17.32 27.26 -13.27
C LEU A 120 -18.79 27.68 -13.12
N VAL A 121 -19.10 28.98 -13.16
CA VAL A 121 -20.49 29.47 -13.14
C VAL A 121 -21.25 28.88 -14.33
N GLY A 122 -22.43 28.29 -14.07
CA GLY A 122 -23.25 27.59 -15.08
C GLY A 122 -22.82 26.14 -15.35
N LEU A 123 -21.61 25.72 -14.94
CA LEU A 123 -21.16 24.32 -15.06
C LEU A 123 -21.51 23.46 -13.84
N LEU A 124 -21.85 24.10 -12.72
CA LEU A 124 -22.28 23.46 -11.47
C LEU A 124 -23.66 24.01 -11.05
N PRO A 125 -24.49 23.18 -10.38
CA PRO A 125 -25.69 23.67 -9.72
C PRO A 125 -25.39 24.83 -8.76
N PRO A 126 -26.31 25.78 -8.54
CA PRO A 126 -26.04 27.00 -7.77
C PRO A 126 -25.67 26.74 -6.30
N GLY A 127 -26.17 25.65 -5.70
CA GLY A 127 -25.85 25.29 -4.32
C GLY A 127 -24.35 25.02 -4.11
N VAL A 128 -23.79 25.63 -3.06
CA VAL A 128 -22.46 25.30 -2.52
C VAL A 128 -22.64 24.28 -1.40
N MET A 129 -21.91 23.16 -1.48
CA MET A 129 -21.97 22.09 -0.48
C MET A 129 -20.60 21.95 0.20
N PRO A 130 -20.52 22.22 1.51
CA PRO A 130 -19.30 22.01 2.29
C PRO A 130 -18.74 20.59 2.14
N GLN A 131 -17.44 20.45 2.42
CA GLN A 131 -16.74 19.17 2.32
C GLN A 131 -17.34 18.09 3.24
N SER A 132 -17.77 18.47 4.46
CA SER A 132 -18.46 17.59 5.42
C SER A 132 -19.74 16.98 4.84
N ASP A 133 -20.56 17.80 4.21
CA ASP A 133 -21.85 17.39 3.67
C ASP A 133 -21.66 16.50 2.44
N GLN A 134 -20.59 16.74 1.68
CA GLN A 134 -20.18 15.84 0.60
C GLN A 134 -19.72 14.48 1.12
N VAL A 135 -19.00 14.41 2.25
CA VAL A 135 -18.64 13.15 2.90
C VAL A 135 -19.90 12.40 3.33
N GLU A 136 -20.82 13.07 4.03
CA GLU A 136 -22.08 12.47 4.46
C GLU A 136 -22.90 11.93 3.27
N ARG A 137 -22.99 12.71 2.18
CA ARG A 137 -23.66 12.27 0.95
C ARG A 137 -23.04 11.01 0.35
N VAL A 138 -21.71 10.90 0.34
CA VAL A 138 -21.02 9.69 -0.11
C VAL A 138 -21.36 8.51 0.78
N MET A 139 -21.30 8.67 2.11
CA MET A 139 -21.63 7.60 3.05
C MET A 139 -23.09 7.13 2.93
N ARG A 140 -24.05 8.05 2.76
CA ARG A 140 -25.45 7.69 2.48
C ARG A 140 -25.61 6.89 1.19
N ASN A 141 -24.87 7.23 0.14
CA ASN A 141 -24.89 6.44 -1.10
C ASN A 141 -24.28 5.05 -0.91
N LEU A 142 -23.18 4.95 -0.14
CA LEU A 142 -22.54 3.68 0.17
C LEU A 142 -23.45 2.77 1.01
N ALA A 143 -24.24 3.34 1.92
CA ALA A 143 -25.18 2.59 2.76
C ALA A 143 -26.29 1.89 1.96
N VAL A 144 -26.68 2.44 0.80
CA VAL A 144 -27.69 1.84 -0.09
C VAL A 144 -27.12 0.66 -0.90
N LEU A 145 -25.80 0.61 -1.09
CA LEU A 145 -25.14 -0.49 -1.79
C LEU A 145 -24.98 -1.69 -0.86
N SER A 146 -25.60 -2.82 -1.20
CA SER A 146 -25.52 -4.05 -0.39
C SER A 146 -24.22 -4.82 -0.61
N ASP A 147 -23.72 -4.83 -1.85
CA ASP A 147 -22.56 -5.62 -2.26
C ASP A 147 -21.22 -4.87 -2.02
N PRO A 148 -20.23 -5.48 -1.34
CA PRO A 148 -18.93 -4.86 -1.11
C PRO A 148 -18.19 -4.47 -2.39
N LEU A 149 -18.27 -5.26 -3.46
CA LEU A 149 -17.59 -4.93 -4.72
C LEU A 149 -18.20 -3.68 -5.35
N SER A 150 -19.52 -3.52 -5.28
CA SER A 150 -20.23 -2.32 -5.72
C SER A 150 -19.82 -1.09 -4.91
N LYS A 151 -19.64 -1.22 -3.58
CA LYS A 151 -19.08 -0.15 -2.73
C LYS A 151 -17.65 0.20 -3.14
N TYR A 152 -16.80 -0.80 -3.38
CA TYR A 152 -15.44 -0.60 -3.88
C TYR A 152 -15.42 0.18 -5.19
N THR A 153 -16.21 -0.24 -6.17
CA THR A 153 -16.31 0.46 -7.47
C THR A 153 -16.83 1.90 -7.32
N HIS A 154 -17.76 2.15 -6.39
CA HIS A 154 -18.22 3.50 -6.07
C HIS A 154 -17.09 4.38 -5.52
N LEU A 155 -16.30 3.85 -4.58
CA LEU A 155 -15.16 4.54 -3.98
C LEU A 155 -14.03 4.80 -4.98
N MET A 156 -13.71 3.83 -5.84
CA MET A 156 -12.73 4.02 -6.91
C MET A 156 -13.18 5.10 -7.89
N GLY A 157 -14.47 5.12 -8.25
CA GLY A 157 -15.06 6.19 -9.07
C GLY A 157 -15.05 7.56 -8.38
N LEU A 158 -15.16 7.61 -7.05
CA LEU A 158 -14.99 8.85 -6.29
C LEU A 158 -13.54 9.33 -6.36
N GLN A 159 -12.58 8.43 -6.14
CA GLN A 159 -11.16 8.73 -6.26
C GLN A 159 -10.80 9.25 -7.66
N GLU A 160 -11.49 8.80 -8.72
CA GLU A 160 -11.26 9.24 -10.11
C GLU A 160 -11.81 10.63 -10.40
N ARG A 161 -12.73 11.11 -9.56
CA ARG A 161 -13.45 12.36 -9.74
C ARG A 161 -12.95 13.46 -8.81
N ASN A 162 -12.64 13.12 -7.56
CA ASN A 162 -12.23 14.06 -6.53
C ASN A 162 -11.32 13.33 -5.51
N TYR A 163 -10.00 13.53 -5.65
CA TYR A 163 -9.02 12.89 -4.78
C TYR A 163 -9.17 13.29 -3.31
N ARG A 164 -9.44 14.57 -3.05
CA ARG A 164 -9.55 15.08 -1.67
C ARG A 164 -10.77 14.51 -0.96
N LEU A 165 -11.93 14.50 -1.62
CA LEU A 165 -13.15 13.93 -1.05
C LEU A 165 -13.01 12.42 -0.82
N PHE A 166 -12.35 11.68 -1.72
CA PHE A 166 -12.07 10.28 -1.49
C PHE A 166 -11.27 10.04 -0.21
N TYR A 167 -10.16 10.77 -0.02
CA TYR A 167 -9.32 10.58 1.17
C TYR A 167 -9.98 11.10 2.45
N ASN A 168 -10.80 12.15 2.39
CA ASN A 168 -11.58 12.59 3.56
C ASN A 168 -12.61 11.53 3.96
N VAL A 169 -13.33 10.93 3.00
CA VAL A 169 -14.27 9.83 3.27
C VAL A 169 -13.54 8.64 3.92
N LEU A 170 -12.38 8.26 3.39
CA LEU A 170 -11.59 7.18 3.99
C LEU A 170 -11.05 7.53 5.37
N HIS A 171 -10.55 8.74 5.57
CA HIS A 171 -9.99 9.17 6.85
C HIS A 171 -11.06 9.20 7.95
N ASP A 172 -12.22 9.78 7.65
CA ASP A 172 -13.30 9.95 8.62
C ASP A 172 -14.02 8.62 8.96
N HIS A 173 -13.95 7.63 8.07
CA HIS A 173 -14.68 6.35 8.18
C HIS A 173 -13.80 5.12 7.95
N ILE A 174 -12.52 5.18 8.34
CA ILE A 174 -11.56 4.12 8.00
C ILE A 174 -11.97 2.75 8.55
N ASP A 175 -12.53 2.67 9.76
CA ASP A 175 -12.93 1.39 10.37
C ASP A 175 -14.00 0.65 9.56
N GLU A 176 -14.95 1.38 8.97
CA GLU A 176 -16.00 0.82 8.12
C GLU A 176 -15.48 0.51 6.71
N LEU A 177 -14.62 1.38 6.17
CA LEU A 177 -14.23 1.35 4.76
C LEU A 177 -12.96 0.53 4.49
N LEU A 178 -12.13 0.25 5.50
CA LEU A 178 -10.95 -0.60 5.39
C LEU A 178 -11.25 -1.96 4.72
N PRO A 179 -12.28 -2.73 5.11
CA PRO A 179 -12.61 -3.98 4.43
C PRO A 179 -13.19 -3.82 3.02
N ILE A 180 -13.57 -2.60 2.64
CA ILE A 180 -14.09 -2.28 1.30
C ILE A 180 -12.95 -1.89 0.36
N VAL A 181 -12.06 -0.97 0.75
CA VAL A 181 -10.93 -0.57 -0.10
C VAL A 181 -9.76 -1.53 -0.04
N GLY A 182 -9.61 -2.26 1.06
CA GLY A 182 -8.61 -3.31 1.26
C GLY A 182 -9.20 -4.71 1.29
N SER A 183 -8.54 -5.61 2.04
CA SER A 183 -8.96 -7.00 2.18
C SER A 183 -10.25 -7.14 3.00
N PRO A 184 -11.20 -8.01 2.61
CA PRO A 184 -11.10 -8.99 1.51
C PRO A 184 -11.59 -8.48 0.14
N THR A 185 -12.20 -7.29 0.08
CA THR A 185 -12.93 -6.82 -1.11
C THR A 185 -12.00 -6.53 -2.28
N VAL A 186 -10.80 -5.98 -2.05
CA VAL A 186 -9.83 -5.72 -3.13
C VAL A 186 -9.43 -6.99 -3.87
N GLY A 187 -9.31 -8.14 -3.19
CA GLY A 187 -9.02 -9.41 -3.86
C GLY A 187 -10.17 -9.85 -4.79
N LYS A 188 -11.43 -9.61 -4.40
CA LYS A 188 -12.59 -9.80 -5.29
C LYS A 188 -12.54 -8.84 -6.48
N ALA A 189 -12.13 -7.60 -6.25
CA ALA A 189 -11.96 -6.61 -7.31
C ALA A 189 -10.86 -7.01 -8.30
N CYS A 190 -9.73 -7.56 -7.81
CA CYS A 190 -8.66 -8.11 -8.64
C CYS A 190 -9.16 -9.30 -9.48
N LYS A 191 -9.94 -10.22 -8.92
CA LYS A 191 -10.53 -11.32 -9.71
C LYS A 191 -11.43 -10.83 -10.85
N ASN A 192 -12.17 -9.76 -10.62
CA ASN A 192 -13.09 -9.17 -11.59
C ASN A 192 -12.49 -8.00 -12.37
N TYR A 193 -11.17 -7.78 -12.29
CA TYR A 193 -10.56 -6.52 -12.71
C TYR A 193 -10.76 -6.24 -14.19
N GLY A 194 -10.65 -7.26 -15.05
CA GLY A 194 -10.97 -7.18 -16.48
C GLY A 194 -12.37 -6.64 -16.77
N LEU A 195 -13.37 -7.04 -15.98
CA LEU A 195 -14.77 -6.63 -16.15
C LEU A 195 -15.06 -5.25 -15.57
N ILE A 196 -14.45 -4.91 -14.43
CA ILE A 196 -14.72 -3.65 -13.73
C ILE A 196 -13.75 -2.52 -14.12
N PHE A 197 -12.81 -2.79 -15.03
CA PHE A 197 -11.84 -1.80 -15.51
C PHE A 197 -12.56 -0.60 -16.14
N ARG A 198 -12.19 0.62 -15.71
CA ARG A 198 -12.83 1.87 -16.16
C ARG A 198 -11.81 2.91 -16.57
N ARG A 199 -11.01 3.39 -15.61
CA ARG A 199 -9.86 4.26 -15.89
C ARG A 199 -8.56 3.59 -15.42
N PRO A 200 -7.48 3.69 -16.21
CA PRO A 200 -6.20 3.17 -15.81
C PRO A 200 -5.69 3.90 -14.57
N ARG A 201 -5.12 3.14 -13.63
CA ARG A 201 -4.45 3.65 -12.43
C ARG A 201 -3.12 2.94 -12.28
N GLY A 202 -2.07 3.72 -12.05
CA GLY A 202 -0.71 3.21 -11.97
C GLY A 202 -0.06 2.99 -13.32
N LEU A 203 1.13 2.39 -13.26
CA LEU A 203 1.96 2.07 -14.42
C LEU A 203 1.95 0.55 -14.63
N PHE A 204 1.70 0.13 -15.85
CA PHE A 204 1.76 -1.26 -16.26
C PHE A 204 3.04 -1.46 -17.06
N LEU A 205 3.91 -2.36 -16.60
CA LEU A 205 5.18 -2.68 -17.26
C LEU A 205 5.16 -4.14 -17.63
N SER A 206 5.31 -4.45 -18.90
CA SER A 206 5.22 -5.81 -19.41
C SER A 206 6.57 -6.32 -19.88
N MET A 207 6.71 -7.63 -20.05
CA MET A 207 7.96 -8.19 -20.58
C MET A 207 8.32 -7.68 -21.99
N LYS A 208 7.37 -7.09 -22.73
CA LYS A 208 7.60 -6.43 -24.03
C LYS A 208 8.33 -5.07 -23.91
N ASP A 209 8.46 -4.57 -22.71
CA ASP A 209 9.01 -3.25 -22.39
C ASP A 209 10.49 -3.31 -21.99
N ARG A 210 11.10 -4.51 -21.99
CA ARG A 210 12.52 -4.73 -21.72
C ARG A 210 13.39 -3.79 -22.55
N GLY A 211 14.36 -3.15 -21.90
CA GLY A 211 15.27 -2.16 -22.46
C GLY A 211 14.67 -0.76 -22.61
N ARG A 212 13.43 -0.52 -22.16
CA ARG A 212 12.70 0.75 -22.30
C ARG A 212 11.97 1.18 -21.02
N ILE A 213 12.20 0.52 -19.88
CA ILE A 213 11.44 0.82 -18.65
C ILE A 213 11.63 2.27 -18.20
N HIS A 214 12.86 2.78 -18.21
CA HIS A 214 13.14 4.18 -17.84
C HIS A 214 12.37 5.17 -18.74
N HIS A 215 12.34 4.91 -20.06
CA HIS A 215 11.57 5.73 -20.99
C HIS A 215 10.07 5.71 -20.66
N ILE A 216 9.50 4.54 -20.40
CA ILE A 216 8.08 4.39 -20.05
C ILE A 216 7.75 5.06 -18.72
N MET A 217 8.65 5.00 -17.73
CA MET A 217 8.48 5.70 -16.45
C MET A 217 8.41 7.23 -16.61
N ASN A 218 9.01 7.80 -17.67
CA ASN A 218 8.88 9.23 -17.96
C ASN A 218 7.46 9.63 -18.40
N HIS A 219 6.61 8.68 -18.81
CA HIS A 219 5.20 8.94 -19.10
C HIS A 219 4.37 9.23 -17.84
N TRP A 220 4.86 8.88 -16.64
CA TRP A 220 4.18 9.22 -15.40
C TRP A 220 4.23 10.74 -15.13
N PRO A 221 3.09 11.40 -14.92
CA PRO A 221 3.02 12.87 -14.91
C PRO A 221 3.59 13.51 -13.64
N GLU A 222 3.67 12.76 -12.53
CA GLU A 222 4.22 13.29 -11.28
C GLU A 222 5.74 13.06 -11.27
N THR A 223 6.51 14.15 -11.19
CA THR A 223 7.99 14.10 -11.21
C THR A 223 8.59 13.74 -9.85
N ARG A 224 7.80 13.86 -8.78
CA ARG A 224 8.21 13.59 -7.39
C ARG A 224 7.44 12.39 -6.89
N VAL A 225 8.05 11.21 -6.98
CA VAL A 225 7.51 9.96 -6.43
C VAL A 225 8.45 9.51 -5.32
N HIS A 226 7.91 9.21 -4.15
CA HIS A 226 8.67 8.70 -3.00
C HIS A 226 8.22 7.28 -2.62
N HIS A 227 7.02 6.87 -3.01
CA HIS A 227 6.47 5.57 -2.67
C HIS A 227 5.98 4.85 -3.92
N ILE A 228 6.64 3.76 -4.26
CA ILE A 228 6.20 2.81 -5.28
C ILE A 228 5.69 1.56 -4.57
N VAL A 229 4.48 1.13 -4.89
CA VAL A 229 4.03 -0.23 -4.55
C VAL A 229 3.96 -1.02 -5.84
N VAL A 230 4.72 -2.12 -5.89
CA VAL A 230 4.84 -2.97 -7.07
C VAL A 230 4.39 -4.40 -6.75
N THR A 231 3.67 -4.99 -7.70
CA THR A 231 3.24 -6.38 -7.67
C THR A 231 3.42 -7.01 -9.05
N ASP A 232 3.64 -8.32 -9.11
CA ASP A 232 3.51 -9.12 -10.35
C ASP A 232 2.23 -9.95 -10.37
N GLY A 233 1.38 -9.79 -9.34
CA GLY A 233 0.09 -10.45 -9.18
C GLY A 233 0.14 -11.96 -9.04
N GLU A 234 1.29 -12.56 -8.70
CA GLU A 234 1.41 -14.02 -8.63
C GLU A 234 0.74 -14.64 -7.40
N ASN A 235 0.65 -13.92 -6.29
CA ASN A 235 0.03 -14.42 -5.06
C ASN A 235 -0.85 -13.35 -4.40
N VAL A 236 -1.96 -12.99 -5.05
CA VAL A 236 -2.83 -11.91 -4.60
C VAL A 236 -3.63 -12.32 -3.37
N LEU A 237 -3.25 -11.82 -2.18
CA LEU A 237 -3.93 -12.05 -0.90
C LEU A 237 -4.26 -13.53 -0.60
N GLY A 238 -3.38 -14.46 -1.00
CA GLY A 238 -3.59 -15.90 -0.86
C GLY A 238 -4.66 -16.48 -1.80
N GLN A 239 -5.12 -15.71 -2.79
CA GLN A 239 -6.07 -16.16 -3.83
C GLN A 239 -5.37 -16.71 -5.07
N GLY A 240 -4.03 -16.76 -5.06
CA GLY A 240 -3.19 -17.23 -6.14
C GLY A 240 -2.93 -16.18 -7.21
N ASP A 241 -2.61 -16.67 -8.40
CA ASP A 241 -2.15 -15.89 -9.53
C ASP A 241 -3.31 -15.17 -10.22
N LEU A 242 -3.28 -13.84 -10.23
CA LEU A 242 -4.23 -12.99 -10.95
C LEU A 242 -3.56 -12.16 -12.07
N GLY A 243 -2.28 -12.41 -12.35
CA GLY A 243 -1.51 -11.70 -13.37
C GLY A 243 -1.61 -10.18 -13.22
N ILE A 244 -1.78 -9.49 -14.35
CA ILE A 244 -1.90 -8.03 -14.38
C ILE A 244 -3.10 -7.47 -13.59
N GLN A 245 -4.10 -8.31 -13.29
CA GLN A 245 -5.26 -7.91 -12.49
C GLN A 245 -4.91 -7.69 -11.02
N GLY A 246 -3.71 -8.12 -10.59
CA GLY A 246 -3.15 -7.81 -9.28
C GLY A 246 -2.93 -6.31 -9.03
N MET A 247 -2.96 -5.45 -10.05
CA MET A 247 -2.83 -3.99 -9.90
C MET A 247 -3.71 -3.39 -8.79
N GLY A 248 -4.90 -3.95 -8.57
CA GLY A 248 -5.80 -3.51 -7.51
C GLY A 248 -5.16 -3.48 -6.11
N VAL A 249 -4.27 -4.42 -5.79
CA VAL A 249 -3.61 -4.44 -4.47
C VAL A 249 -2.57 -3.35 -4.30
N ALA A 250 -1.85 -3.00 -5.37
CA ALA A 250 -0.91 -1.88 -5.34
C ALA A 250 -1.64 -0.55 -5.16
N VAL A 251 -2.75 -0.36 -5.89
CA VAL A 251 -3.62 0.82 -5.76
C VAL A 251 -4.21 0.91 -4.34
N SER A 252 -4.77 -0.19 -3.83
CA SER A 252 -5.33 -0.26 -2.48
C SER A 252 -4.30 0.05 -1.41
N LYS A 253 -3.10 -0.55 -1.49
CA LYS A 253 -2.06 -0.36 -0.48
C LYS A 253 -1.64 1.10 -0.39
N LEU A 254 -1.43 1.79 -1.51
CA LEU A 254 -1.11 3.22 -1.54
C LEU A 254 -2.26 4.07 -1.00
N ALA A 255 -3.52 3.75 -1.35
CA ALA A 255 -4.68 4.46 -0.82
C ALA A 255 -4.75 4.38 0.72
N LEU A 256 -4.46 3.21 1.28
CA LEU A 256 -4.40 3.01 2.73
C LEU A 256 -3.19 3.71 3.37
N MET A 257 -2.03 3.71 2.73
CA MET A 257 -0.87 4.46 3.23
C MET A 257 -1.18 5.96 3.29
N VAL A 258 -1.86 6.52 2.28
CA VAL A 258 -2.31 7.91 2.33
C VAL A 258 -3.29 8.14 3.48
N ALA A 259 -4.35 7.33 3.56
CA ALA A 259 -5.43 7.53 4.53
C ALA A 259 -4.96 7.34 5.99
N CYS A 260 -4.10 6.36 6.23
CA CYS A 260 -3.67 5.96 7.57
C CYS A 260 -2.34 6.58 8.02
N ALA A 261 -1.39 6.80 7.10
CA ALA A 261 -0.05 7.31 7.41
C ALA A 261 0.18 8.75 6.94
N GLY A 262 -0.77 9.35 6.22
CA GLY A 262 -0.69 10.75 5.81
C GLY A 262 0.35 11.04 4.73
N ILE A 263 0.79 10.02 3.97
CA ILE A 263 1.70 10.24 2.84
C ILE A 263 1.00 11.02 1.72
N THR A 264 1.76 11.80 0.94
CA THR A 264 1.20 12.62 -0.13
C THR A 264 0.71 11.76 -1.30
N PRO A 265 -0.57 11.86 -1.73
CA PRO A 265 -1.10 11.05 -2.84
C PRO A 265 -0.34 11.18 -4.16
N HIS A 266 0.21 12.36 -4.45
CA HIS A 266 0.94 12.65 -5.69
C HIS A 266 2.37 12.09 -5.69
N GLU A 267 2.86 11.67 -4.53
CA GLU A 267 4.18 11.05 -4.36
C GLU A 267 4.08 9.51 -4.40
N CYS A 268 2.91 8.97 -4.75
CA CYS A 268 2.58 7.56 -4.79
C CYS A 268 2.45 7.06 -6.24
N LEU A 269 3.06 5.92 -6.55
CA LEU A 269 2.99 5.28 -7.86
C LEU A 269 2.69 3.78 -7.70
N PRO A 270 1.47 3.32 -8.03
CA PRO A 270 1.20 1.89 -8.12
C PRO A 270 1.78 1.34 -9.43
N VAL A 271 2.45 0.19 -9.36
CA VAL A 271 3.04 -0.49 -10.51
C VAL A 271 2.59 -1.95 -10.53
N CYS A 272 2.27 -2.47 -11.71
CA CYS A 272 2.06 -3.88 -11.91
C CYS A 272 2.96 -4.39 -13.04
N ILE A 273 3.74 -5.43 -12.75
CA ILE A 273 4.67 -6.06 -13.67
C ILE A 273 3.98 -7.27 -14.32
N ASP A 274 3.82 -7.22 -15.65
CA ASP A 274 3.20 -8.28 -16.45
C ASP A 274 4.26 -9.16 -17.11
N VAL A 275 4.56 -10.29 -16.49
CA VAL A 275 5.43 -11.33 -17.04
C VAL A 275 4.64 -12.54 -17.53
N GLY A 276 3.33 -12.38 -17.74
CA GLY A 276 2.38 -13.46 -17.99
C GLY A 276 1.65 -13.91 -16.73
N THR A 277 0.84 -14.97 -16.85
CA THR A 277 0.11 -15.59 -15.74
C THR A 277 0.03 -17.10 -15.94
N ASP A 278 0.14 -17.86 -14.86
CA ASP A 278 -0.05 -19.31 -14.82
C ASP A 278 -1.52 -19.68 -14.51
N ASN A 279 -2.40 -18.68 -14.40
CA ASN A 279 -3.84 -18.87 -14.24
C ASN A 279 -4.51 -19.18 -15.59
N GLU A 280 -4.87 -20.45 -15.80
CA GLU A 280 -5.52 -20.92 -17.02
C GLU A 280 -6.89 -20.28 -17.28
N GLU A 281 -7.65 -19.97 -16.24
CA GLU A 281 -8.94 -19.29 -16.40
C GLU A 281 -8.74 -17.89 -16.99
N LEU A 282 -7.71 -17.17 -16.56
CA LEU A 282 -7.39 -15.84 -17.10
C LEU A 282 -6.81 -15.91 -18.52
N LEU A 283 -6.00 -16.92 -18.82
CA LEU A 283 -5.47 -17.12 -20.19
C LEU A 283 -6.61 -17.34 -21.20
N GLN A 284 -7.71 -17.97 -20.78
CA GLN A 284 -8.88 -18.27 -21.60
C GLN A 284 -9.96 -17.16 -21.54
N ASP A 285 -9.97 -16.33 -20.50
CA ASP A 285 -10.94 -15.25 -20.37
C ASP A 285 -10.70 -14.15 -21.42
N LYS A 286 -11.69 -13.89 -22.27
CA LYS A 286 -11.66 -12.82 -23.30
C LYS A 286 -11.49 -11.41 -22.74
N PHE A 287 -11.82 -11.17 -21.47
CA PHE A 287 -11.69 -9.87 -20.82
C PHE A 287 -10.36 -9.69 -20.08
N TYR A 288 -9.53 -10.73 -20.01
CA TYR A 288 -8.17 -10.60 -19.52
C TYR A 288 -7.34 -9.73 -20.49
N PHE A 289 -6.77 -8.65 -19.96
CA PHE A 289 -6.01 -7.67 -20.74
C PHE A 289 -4.50 -7.74 -20.52
N GLY A 290 -4.02 -8.73 -19.75
CA GLY A 290 -2.59 -8.99 -19.59
C GLY A 290 -2.01 -9.83 -20.72
N LEU A 291 -0.71 -10.12 -20.63
CA LEU A 291 -0.01 -10.99 -21.56
C LEU A 291 -0.56 -12.43 -21.47
N ARG A 292 -1.03 -12.95 -22.61
CA ARG A 292 -1.61 -14.29 -22.73
C ARG A 292 -0.55 -15.36 -22.95
N HIS A 293 0.36 -15.48 -22.00
CA HIS A 293 1.30 -16.59 -21.91
C HIS A 293 1.59 -16.92 -20.46
N ARG A 294 2.13 -18.12 -20.24
CA ARG A 294 2.63 -18.58 -18.93
C ARG A 294 3.72 -17.67 -18.40
N ARG A 295 3.89 -17.62 -17.08
CA ARG A 295 4.85 -16.70 -16.46
C ARG A 295 6.28 -16.95 -16.91
N ILE A 296 6.98 -15.88 -17.22
CA ILE A 296 8.43 -15.89 -17.47
C ILE A 296 9.15 -15.95 -16.12
N ARG A 297 10.16 -16.82 -16.02
CA ARG A 297 10.84 -17.21 -14.77
C ARG A 297 12.35 -17.14 -14.91
N GLY A 298 13.04 -17.13 -13.78
CA GLY A 298 14.50 -17.19 -13.71
C GLY A 298 15.15 -15.91 -14.21
N GLU A 299 16.33 -16.04 -14.83
CA GLU A 299 17.18 -14.92 -15.24
C GLU A 299 16.44 -13.82 -16.05
N PRO A 300 15.58 -14.12 -17.04
CA PRO A 300 14.85 -13.07 -17.75
C PRO A 300 13.89 -12.25 -16.86
N TYR A 301 13.32 -12.84 -15.81
CA TYR A 301 12.50 -12.13 -14.82
C TYR A 301 13.40 -11.25 -13.95
N ASP A 302 14.49 -11.81 -13.43
CA ASP A 302 15.43 -11.11 -12.55
C ASP A 302 16.04 -9.88 -13.25
N GLU A 303 16.47 -10.02 -14.50
CA GLU A 303 16.98 -8.92 -15.31
C GLU A 303 15.94 -7.81 -15.54
N PHE A 304 14.66 -8.17 -15.70
CA PHE A 304 13.59 -7.20 -15.88
C PHE A 304 13.29 -6.43 -14.59
N ILE A 305 13.32 -7.12 -13.43
CA ILE A 305 13.17 -6.46 -12.13
C ILE A 305 14.37 -5.54 -11.88
N GLU A 306 15.60 -5.96 -12.16
CA GLU A 306 16.79 -5.10 -12.02
C GLU A 306 16.67 -3.85 -12.90
N GLU A 307 16.26 -3.98 -14.17
CA GLU A 307 16.00 -2.84 -15.05
C GLU A 307 14.94 -1.89 -14.44
N PHE A 308 13.88 -2.44 -13.84
CA PHE A 308 12.84 -1.66 -13.16
C PHE A 308 13.38 -0.92 -11.93
N MET A 309 14.17 -1.57 -11.09
CA MET A 309 14.75 -0.98 -9.88
C MET A 309 15.66 0.21 -10.23
N GLU A 310 16.57 0.00 -11.19
CA GLU A 310 17.47 1.04 -11.66
C GLU A 310 16.73 2.17 -12.38
N ALA A 311 15.71 1.86 -13.19
CA ALA A 311 14.87 2.87 -13.83
C ALA A 311 14.11 3.74 -12.81
N ALA A 312 13.56 3.13 -11.76
CA ALA A 312 12.86 3.86 -10.70
C ALA A 312 13.81 4.80 -9.95
N LYS A 313 15.00 4.30 -9.62
CA LYS A 313 16.07 5.07 -8.99
C LYS A 313 16.58 6.21 -9.87
N GLN A 314 16.79 5.97 -11.16
CA GLN A 314 17.20 6.98 -12.13
C GLN A 314 16.12 8.06 -12.29
N ARG A 315 14.84 7.67 -12.34
CA ARG A 315 13.72 8.58 -12.59
C ARG A 315 13.36 9.43 -11.37
N PHE A 316 13.32 8.82 -10.18
CA PHE A 316 12.75 9.42 -8.97
C PHE A 316 13.78 9.67 -7.86
N GLY A 317 15.03 9.24 -8.06
CA GLY A 317 16.16 9.46 -7.17
C GLY A 317 16.37 8.33 -6.14
N GLU A 318 17.54 8.35 -5.50
CA GLU A 318 18.03 7.35 -4.52
C GLU A 318 17.07 7.07 -3.35
N SER A 319 16.19 8.03 -3.03
CA SER A 319 15.29 7.96 -1.87
C SER A 319 13.94 7.31 -2.17
N VAL A 320 13.66 6.96 -3.43
CA VAL A 320 12.39 6.32 -3.78
C VAL A 320 12.28 4.97 -3.07
N CYS A 321 11.20 4.78 -2.31
CA CYS A 321 10.94 3.55 -1.58
C CYS A 321 10.08 2.62 -2.44
N ILE A 322 10.56 1.39 -2.65
CA ILE A 322 9.88 0.37 -3.44
C ILE A 322 9.36 -0.72 -2.50
N THR A 323 8.03 -0.82 -2.42
CA THR A 323 7.33 -1.84 -1.65
C THR A 323 6.86 -2.95 -2.57
N PHE A 324 7.39 -4.16 -2.38
CA PHE A 324 6.90 -5.37 -3.02
C PHE A 324 5.62 -5.85 -2.30
N LYS A 325 4.60 -6.22 -3.08
CA LYS A 325 3.31 -6.69 -2.58
C LYS A 325 2.79 -7.86 -3.41
N ASP A 326 2.24 -8.87 -2.74
CA ASP A 326 1.50 -9.99 -3.35
C ASP A 326 2.28 -10.74 -4.45
N MET A 327 3.60 -10.80 -4.27
CA MET A 327 4.49 -11.64 -5.07
C MET A 327 4.57 -13.03 -4.43
N LYS A 328 4.87 -14.05 -5.23
CA LYS A 328 5.17 -15.37 -4.68
C LYS A 328 6.39 -15.30 -3.75
N TYR A 329 6.37 -16.04 -2.65
CA TYR A 329 7.34 -15.88 -1.57
C TYR A 329 8.79 -16.06 -1.98
N GLU A 330 9.10 -17.07 -2.80
CA GLU A 330 10.48 -17.28 -3.22
C GLU A 330 11.03 -16.05 -3.95
N ASN A 331 10.24 -15.48 -4.87
CA ASN A 331 10.58 -14.25 -5.58
C ASN A 331 10.63 -13.05 -4.62
N ALA A 332 9.60 -12.87 -3.80
CA ALA A 332 9.50 -11.79 -2.82
C ALA A 332 10.73 -11.72 -1.89
N ASN A 333 11.15 -12.87 -1.37
CA ASN A 333 12.30 -12.98 -0.49
C ASN A 333 13.62 -12.77 -1.26
N GLN A 334 13.76 -13.37 -2.44
CA GLN A 334 14.94 -13.19 -3.30
C GLN A 334 15.14 -11.69 -3.62
N LEU A 335 14.12 -11.02 -4.14
CA LEU A 335 14.17 -9.61 -4.51
C LEU A 335 14.47 -8.71 -3.32
N LEU A 336 13.85 -8.98 -2.17
CA LEU A 336 14.14 -8.26 -0.94
C LEU A 336 15.62 -8.40 -0.55
N MET A 337 16.19 -9.61 -0.60
CA MET A 337 17.58 -9.84 -0.23
C MET A 337 18.57 -9.24 -1.23
N GLN A 338 18.25 -9.28 -2.52
CA GLN A 338 19.09 -8.74 -3.59
C GLN A 338 19.17 -7.20 -3.53
N HIS A 339 18.04 -6.51 -3.36
CA HIS A 339 18.01 -5.06 -3.51
C HIS A 339 18.14 -4.26 -2.20
N ARG A 340 17.94 -4.87 -1.02
CA ARG A 340 17.98 -4.14 0.29
C ARG A 340 19.28 -3.42 0.63
N ALA A 341 20.39 -3.78 -0.01
CA ALA A 341 21.68 -3.11 0.19
C ALA A 341 21.79 -1.79 -0.58
N ASN A 342 21.12 -1.69 -1.74
CA ASN A 342 21.32 -0.62 -2.72
C ASN A 342 20.07 0.22 -2.98
N HIS A 343 18.90 -0.22 -2.49
CA HIS A 343 17.62 0.44 -2.66
C HIS A 343 16.85 0.49 -1.32
N PRO A 344 16.09 1.56 -1.04
CA PRO A 344 15.07 1.55 -0.01
C PRO A 344 13.94 0.61 -0.42
N VAL A 345 14.04 -0.66 -0.04
CA VAL A 345 13.02 -1.68 -0.33
C VAL A 345 12.34 -2.19 0.92
N TYR A 346 11.07 -2.55 0.75
CA TYR A 346 10.24 -3.14 1.78
C TYR A 346 9.37 -4.23 1.16
N ASN A 347 9.06 -5.28 1.91
CA ASN A 347 8.01 -6.22 1.53
C ASN A 347 6.99 -6.32 2.67
N ASP A 348 5.75 -5.94 2.38
CA ASP A 348 4.69 -5.88 3.38
C ASP A 348 4.22 -7.28 3.83
N ASP A 349 4.18 -8.23 2.90
CA ASP A 349 3.77 -9.61 3.19
C ASP A 349 4.78 -10.32 4.07
N LEU A 350 6.07 -9.99 3.93
CA LEU A 350 7.13 -10.55 4.74
C LEU A 350 7.35 -9.72 6.02
N GLN A 351 7.87 -8.52 5.87
CA GLN A 351 8.32 -7.68 6.98
C GLN A 351 7.13 -7.06 7.74
N GLY A 352 6.06 -6.67 7.04
CA GLY A 352 4.86 -6.08 7.63
C GLY A 352 4.10 -7.07 8.50
N THR A 353 3.82 -8.26 7.96
CA THR A 353 3.16 -9.35 8.68
C THR A 353 3.90 -9.72 9.97
N ALA A 354 5.21 -9.90 9.92
CA ALA A 354 5.99 -10.19 11.12
C ALA A 354 5.97 -9.02 12.12
N THR A 355 6.08 -7.78 11.63
CA THR A 355 6.07 -6.59 12.49
C THR A 355 4.75 -6.46 13.25
N VAL A 356 3.59 -6.60 12.57
CA VAL A 356 2.29 -6.49 13.23
C VAL A 356 2.04 -7.66 14.20
N ALA A 357 2.50 -8.87 13.86
CA ALA A 357 2.41 -10.02 14.75
C ALA A 357 3.22 -9.80 16.03
N LEU A 358 4.47 -9.36 15.92
CA LEU A 358 5.32 -9.04 17.08
C LEU A 358 4.75 -7.88 17.89
N ALA A 359 4.23 -6.83 17.24
CA ALA A 359 3.59 -5.71 17.93
C ALA A 359 2.36 -6.18 18.74
N GLY A 360 1.54 -7.06 18.17
CA GLY A 360 0.42 -7.69 18.87
C GLY A 360 0.87 -8.50 20.09
N LEU A 361 1.93 -9.29 19.94
CA LEU A 361 2.55 -10.03 21.06
C LEU A 361 3.04 -9.08 22.15
N LEU A 362 3.79 -8.03 21.79
CA LEU A 362 4.29 -7.05 22.76
C LEU A 362 3.16 -6.31 23.49
N ALA A 363 2.04 -6.04 22.80
CA ALA A 363 0.87 -5.40 23.40
C ALA A 363 0.11 -6.30 24.39
N THR A 364 0.12 -7.62 24.20
CA THR A 364 -0.57 -8.55 25.12
C THR A 364 0.26 -8.84 26.38
N PHE A 365 1.59 -8.86 26.26
CA PHE A 365 2.49 -9.08 27.39
C PHE A 365 2.66 -7.80 28.21
N GLY A 366 1.68 -7.49 29.07
CA GLY A 366 1.72 -6.30 29.94
C GLY A 366 2.97 -6.23 30.84
N LYS A 367 3.02 -7.01 31.93
CA LYS A 367 4.18 -7.09 32.84
C LYS A 367 5.08 -8.33 32.60
N GLY A 368 4.69 -9.23 31.70
CA GLY A 368 5.45 -10.44 31.37
C GLY A 368 6.58 -10.15 30.37
N SER A 369 7.60 -11.01 30.35
CA SER A 369 8.73 -10.89 29.43
C SER A 369 8.63 -11.89 28.27
N LEU A 370 9.01 -11.49 27.05
CA LEU A 370 9.03 -12.42 25.89
C LEU A 370 9.92 -13.64 26.16
N LYS A 371 11.03 -13.45 26.89
CA LYS A 371 11.95 -14.54 27.22
C LYS A 371 11.35 -15.63 28.11
N ASP A 372 10.24 -15.35 28.80
CA ASP A 372 9.62 -16.31 29.71
C ASP A 372 8.55 -17.16 29.00
N GLN A 373 8.29 -16.87 27.72
CA GLN A 373 7.27 -17.55 26.92
C GLN A 373 7.85 -18.67 26.07
N THR A 374 6.97 -19.60 25.70
CA THR A 374 7.18 -20.60 24.66
C THR A 374 6.08 -20.42 23.62
N PHE A 375 6.47 -20.30 22.36
CA PHE A 375 5.59 -19.99 21.24
C PHE A 375 5.38 -21.22 20.38
N LEU A 376 4.14 -21.48 19.99
CA LEU A 376 3.78 -22.51 19.01
C LEU A 376 3.09 -21.83 17.82
N MET A 377 3.72 -21.93 16.65
CA MET A 377 3.17 -21.47 15.38
C MET A 377 2.48 -22.64 14.68
N VAL A 378 1.16 -22.54 14.51
CA VAL A 378 0.38 -23.51 13.71
C VAL A 378 0.42 -23.05 12.26
N GLY A 379 1.30 -23.66 11.48
CA GLY A 379 1.63 -23.32 10.10
C GLY A 379 3.11 -22.94 9.95
N ALA A 380 3.92 -23.85 9.42
CA ALA A 380 5.34 -23.60 9.09
C ALA A 380 5.57 -23.08 7.66
N GLY A 381 4.57 -22.39 7.11
CA GLY A 381 4.70 -21.73 5.81
C GLY A 381 5.46 -20.40 5.90
N GLU A 382 5.31 -19.60 4.85
CA GLU A 382 5.96 -18.30 4.66
C GLU A 382 5.77 -17.35 5.86
N ALA A 383 4.50 -17.07 6.21
CA ALA A 383 4.17 -16.17 7.31
C ALA A 383 4.68 -16.69 8.67
N GLY A 384 4.47 -17.97 8.97
CA GLY A 384 4.90 -18.57 10.24
C GLY A 384 6.42 -18.52 10.43
N THR A 385 7.17 -18.75 9.36
CA THR A 385 8.64 -18.68 9.36
C THR A 385 9.13 -17.27 9.61
N ILE A 386 8.59 -16.27 8.91
CA ILE A 386 9.08 -14.88 9.02
C ILE A 386 8.68 -14.24 10.36
N ILE A 387 7.49 -14.56 10.88
CA ILE A 387 7.10 -14.17 12.25
C ILE A 387 8.08 -14.78 13.26
N SER A 388 8.41 -16.06 13.10
CA SER A 388 9.37 -16.76 13.97
C SER A 388 10.75 -16.13 13.92
N ASP A 389 11.26 -15.79 12.73
CA ASP A 389 12.57 -15.13 12.57
C ASP A 389 12.62 -13.76 13.24
N LEU A 390 11.56 -12.94 13.08
CA LEU A 390 11.50 -11.65 13.77
C LEU A 390 11.37 -11.81 15.29
N LEU A 391 10.69 -12.86 15.75
CA LEU A 391 10.58 -13.18 17.17
C LEU A 391 11.93 -13.64 17.75
N VAL A 392 12.71 -14.44 17.03
CA VAL A 392 14.11 -14.76 17.39
C VAL A 392 14.92 -13.47 17.48
N TYR A 393 14.81 -12.58 16.49
CA TYR A 393 15.49 -11.29 16.54
C TYR A 393 15.09 -10.46 17.77
N ALA A 394 13.80 -10.39 18.10
CA ALA A 394 13.32 -9.67 19.28
C ALA A 394 13.84 -10.28 20.59
N LEU A 395 13.81 -11.61 20.73
CA LEU A 395 14.33 -12.33 21.90
C LEU A 395 15.83 -12.10 22.11
N THR A 396 16.62 -12.21 21.03
CA THR A 396 18.06 -11.94 21.09
C THR A 396 18.35 -10.47 21.38
N ARG A 397 17.61 -9.53 20.77
CA ARG A 397 17.86 -8.09 20.91
C ARG A 397 17.42 -7.54 22.28
N PHE A 398 16.22 -7.89 22.74
CA PHE A 398 15.65 -7.34 23.98
C PHE A 398 16.12 -8.07 25.23
N HIS A 399 16.45 -9.36 25.13
CA HIS A 399 16.80 -10.19 26.29
C HIS A 399 18.18 -10.81 26.22
N GLN A 400 18.98 -10.49 25.20
CA GLN A 400 20.36 -10.94 25.05
C GLN A 400 20.50 -12.47 25.06
N LEU A 401 19.45 -13.18 24.66
CA LEU A 401 19.50 -14.62 24.42
C LEU A 401 20.41 -14.90 23.22
N SER A 402 21.09 -16.04 23.24
CA SER A 402 21.72 -16.57 22.04
C SER A 402 20.67 -17.02 21.02
N ILE A 403 21.04 -17.10 19.73
CA ILE A 403 20.13 -17.59 18.68
C ILE A 403 19.58 -19.00 19.01
N PRO A 404 20.39 -19.98 19.46
CA PRO A 404 19.88 -21.29 19.85
C PRO A 404 18.86 -21.25 21.00
N GLU A 405 19.09 -20.42 22.03
CA GLU A 405 18.17 -20.26 23.15
C GLU A 405 16.87 -19.56 22.77
N ALA A 406 16.93 -18.61 21.83
CA ALA A 406 15.73 -17.97 21.29
C ALA A 406 14.91 -18.97 20.45
N ARG A 407 15.59 -19.78 19.61
CA ARG A 407 14.94 -20.80 18.78
C ARG A 407 14.32 -21.94 19.59
N SER A 408 14.93 -22.36 20.70
CA SER A 408 14.37 -23.44 21.54
C SER A 408 13.02 -23.09 22.19
N ARG A 409 12.62 -21.81 22.13
CA ARG A 409 11.35 -21.31 22.64
C ARG A 409 10.27 -21.22 21.56
N ILE A 410 10.59 -21.49 20.30
CA ILE A 410 9.67 -21.33 19.18
C ILE A 410 9.52 -22.67 18.47
N TRP A 411 8.29 -23.16 18.45
CA TRP A 411 7.90 -24.41 17.82
C TRP A 411 7.06 -24.11 16.60
N LEU A 412 7.33 -24.77 15.48
CA LEU A 412 6.52 -24.70 14.28
C LEU A 412 5.87 -26.06 14.07
N TYR A 413 4.57 -26.06 13.81
CA TYR A 413 3.79 -27.24 13.48
C TYR A 413 3.25 -27.09 12.06
N ASP A 414 3.48 -28.07 11.19
CA ASP A 414 2.98 -28.05 9.82
C ASP A 414 1.98 -29.19 9.58
N SER A 415 1.67 -29.47 8.31
CA SER A 415 0.74 -30.53 7.92
C SER A 415 1.26 -31.96 8.18
N LYS A 416 2.55 -32.12 8.43
CA LYS A 416 3.27 -33.36 8.74
C LYS A 416 3.84 -33.27 10.16
#